data_AF-A0A3R7ECR4-F1
#
_entry.id   AF-A0A3R7ECR4-F1
#
_cell.length_a   1.000
_cell.length_b   1.000
_cell.length_c   1.000
_cell.angle_alpha   90.00
_cell.angle_beta   90.00
_cell.angle_gamma   90.00
#
_symmetry.space_group_name_H-M   'P 1'
#
loop_
_entity.id
_entity.type
_entity.pdbx_description
1 polymer ?
#
loop_
_entity_poly.entity_id
_entity_poly.type
_entity_poly.pdbx_seq_one_letter_code
_entity_poly.pdbx_strand_id
1 'polypeptide(L)'
;MAKYSALIEKYDPITKRSFFYLGETSAARPEVKRYSYRLNRFKLSGNVLITATAWSKGKDVENEDYDHVFFVKPPFGPCPVELAESYPVGQSEIPTEIDNEAKTVALQNVLKLLKLNNRRAKFVFLYESNWEGHPLIDEIEKHAEVRKKWLC
;
A
#
# COMPACT_ATOMS: atom_id res chain seq x y z
N MET A 1 9.90 -19.37 0.00
CA MET A 1 9.09 -19.14 1.22
C MET A 1 7.57 -19.05 1.00
N ALA A 2 7.08 -18.71 -0.19
CA ALA A 2 5.65 -18.47 -0.43
C ALA A 2 4.69 -19.65 -0.15
N LYS A 3 5.13 -20.90 -0.41
CA LYS A 3 4.28 -22.11 -0.39
C LYS A 3 3.51 -22.34 0.92
N TYR A 4 4.12 -22.02 2.07
CA TYR A 4 3.52 -22.27 3.39
C TYR A 4 3.25 -21.00 4.20
N SER A 5 3.36 -19.80 3.60
CA SER A 5 3.28 -18.58 4.41
C SER A 5 1.90 -18.34 5.04
N ALA A 6 0.81 -18.89 4.50
CA ALA A 6 -0.49 -18.86 5.15
C ALA A 6 -0.57 -19.75 6.40
N LEU A 7 0.18 -20.86 6.43
CA LEU A 7 0.30 -21.70 7.63
C LEU A 7 1.18 -21.02 8.68
N ILE A 8 2.32 -20.45 8.25
CA ILE A 8 3.26 -19.74 9.13
C ILE A 8 2.57 -18.52 9.76
N GLU A 9 1.76 -17.78 8.99
CA GLU A 9 1.04 -16.59 9.48
C GLU A 9 0.19 -16.83 10.73
N LYS A 10 -0.37 -18.04 10.88
CA LYS A 10 -1.16 -18.42 12.06
C LYS A 10 -0.37 -18.42 13.37
N TYR A 11 0.94 -18.67 13.29
CA TYR A 11 1.84 -18.76 14.45
C TYR A 11 2.82 -17.59 14.53
N ASP A 12 2.83 -16.75 13.50
CA ASP A 12 3.75 -15.64 13.38
C ASP A 12 3.37 -14.51 14.34
N PRO A 13 4.30 -13.99 15.17
CA PRO A 13 3.98 -12.94 16.15
C PRO A 13 3.35 -11.69 15.52
N ILE A 14 2.44 -11.07 16.27
CA ILE A 14 1.68 -9.90 15.79
C ILE A 14 2.57 -8.67 15.59
N THR A 15 3.60 -8.54 16.43
CA THR A 15 4.60 -7.48 16.44
C THR A 15 5.98 -8.09 16.57
N LYS A 16 6.96 -7.54 15.85
CA LYS A 16 8.36 -7.95 15.88
C LYS A 16 9.27 -6.73 15.84
N ARG A 17 10.59 -6.97 15.78
CA ARG A 17 11.56 -5.95 15.35
C ARG A 17 11.31 -5.56 13.88
N SER A 18 12.01 -4.52 13.43
CA SER A 18 11.85 -3.92 12.10
C SER A 18 11.76 -4.95 10.97
N PHE A 19 10.84 -4.71 10.05
CA PHE A 19 10.71 -5.49 8.82
C PHE A 19 11.75 -5.01 7.80
N PHE A 20 12.62 -5.90 7.35
CA PHE A 20 13.59 -5.61 6.29
C PHE A 20 13.13 -6.24 4.98
N TYR A 21 13.03 -5.42 3.94
CA TYR A 21 12.80 -5.89 2.58
C TYR A 21 14.15 -6.20 1.91
N LEU A 22 14.49 -7.49 1.81
CA LEU A 22 15.78 -7.95 1.27
C LEU A 22 15.68 -8.57 -0.13
N GLY A 23 14.53 -8.41 -0.80
CA GLY A 23 14.26 -8.92 -2.15
C GLY A 23 12.87 -9.54 -2.28
N GLU A 24 12.51 -9.99 -3.49
CA GLU A 24 11.17 -10.45 -3.91
C GLU A 24 10.50 -11.42 -2.93
N THR A 25 11.25 -12.39 -2.39
CA THR A 25 10.70 -13.37 -1.44
C THR A 25 10.19 -12.74 -0.14
N SER A 26 10.67 -11.54 0.20
CA SER A 26 10.22 -10.74 1.35
C SER A 26 8.77 -10.28 1.17
N ALA A 27 8.31 -10.08 -0.06
CA ALA A 27 6.91 -9.71 -0.36
C ALA A 27 5.92 -10.83 0.00
N ALA A 28 6.37 -12.09 0.02
CA ALA A 28 5.55 -13.24 0.38
C ALA A 28 5.53 -13.56 1.89
N ARG A 29 6.19 -12.72 2.71
CA ARG A 29 6.32 -12.92 4.16
C ARG A 29 4.95 -12.84 4.88
N PRO A 30 4.81 -13.54 6.02
CA PRO A 30 3.56 -13.57 6.78
C PRO A 30 3.01 -12.19 7.15
N GLU A 31 3.88 -11.25 7.49
CA GLU A 31 3.50 -9.90 7.91
C GLU A 31 2.83 -9.11 6.77
N VAL A 32 3.32 -9.29 5.54
CA VAL A 32 2.74 -8.68 4.33
C VAL A 32 1.38 -9.29 4.01
N LYS A 33 1.27 -10.63 4.09
CA LYS A 33 -0.01 -11.34 3.91
C LYS A 33 -1.04 -10.91 4.95
N ARG A 34 -0.64 -10.87 6.22
CA ARG A 34 -1.47 -10.39 7.33
C ARG A 34 -1.94 -8.97 7.10
N TYR A 35 -1.05 -8.08 6.66
CA TYR A 35 -1.39 -6.70 6.34
C TYR A 35 -2.47 -6.63 5.25
N SER A 36 -2.32 -7.40 4.17
CA SER A 36 -3.36 -7.52 3.14
C SER A 36 -4.71 -7.95 3.73
N TYR A 37 -4.75 -8.96 4.60
CA TYR A 37 -5.99 -9.39 5.26
C TYR A 37 -6.63 -8.30 6.14
N ARG A 38 -5.80 -7.49 6.81
CA ARG A 38 -6.29 -6.38 7.64
C ARG A 38 -6.96 -5.27 6.84
N LEU A 39 -6.69 -5.15 5.54
CA LEU A 39 -7.41 -4.19 4.69
C LEU A 39 -8.93 -4.40 4.68
N ASN A 40 -9.39 -5.63 4.93
CA ASN A 40 -10.82 -5.96 5.08
C ASN A 40 -11.49 -5.24 6.26
N ARG A 41 -10.72 -4.65 7.18
CA ARG A 41 -11.25 -3.93 8.35
C ARG A 41 -11.63 -2.49 8.02
N PHE A 42 -11.10 -1.92 6.94
CA PHE A 42 -11.41 -0.55 6.55
C PHE A 42 -12.79 -0.48 5.89
N LYS A 43 -13.65 0.35 6.48
CA LYS A 43 -14.95 0.75 5.92
C LYS A 43 -14.85 2.22 5.61
N LEU A 44 -14.58 2.55 4.35
CA LEU A 44 -14.33 3.92 3.91
C LEU A 44 -15.59 4.51 3.26
N SER A 45 -15.76 5.81 3.43
CA SER A 45 -16.79 6.61 2.75
C SER A 45 -16.24 7.98 2.41
N GLY A 46 -16.87 8.67 1.47
CA GLY A 46 -16.43 10.01 1.07
C GLY A 46 -15.27 10.00 0.09
N ASN A 47 -14.45 11.05 0.10
CA ASN A 47 -13.31 11.22 -0.79
C ASN A 47 -12.05 10.64 -0.16
N VAL A 48 -11.42 9.69 -0.85
CA VAL A 48 -10.24 8.98 -0.36
C VAL A 48 -9.08 9.18 -1.32
N LEU A 49 -7.98 9.70 -0.80
CA LEU A 49 -6.73 9.78 -1.53
C LEU A 49 -5.83 8.60 -1.17
N ILE A 50 -5.33 7.91 -2.19
CA ILE A 50 -4.27 6.91 -2.06
C ILE A 50 -3.07 7.44 -2.84
N THR A 51 -1.97 7.76 -2.15
CA THR A 51 -0.77 8.29 -2.77
C THR A 51 0.40 7.32 -2.69
N ALA A 52 0.96 6.98 -3.84
CA ALA A 52 2.19 6.22 -4.03
C ALA A 52 3.39 7.15 -4.29
N THR A 53 3.33 8.37 -3.76
CA THR A 53 4.48 9.29 -3.70
C THR A 53 5.44 8.86 -2.59
N ALA A 54 6.69 9.31 -2.64
CA ALA A 54 7.72 8.89 -1.69
C ALA A 54 7.22 8.98 -0.23
N TRP A 55 7.30 7.87 0.51
CA TRP A 55 6.76 7.75 1.89
C TRP A 55 7.27 8.87 2.82
N SER A 56 8.49 9.35 2.62
CA SER A 56 9.09 10.45 3.37
C SER A 56 8.54 11.84 2.99
N LYS A 57 8.05 12.02 1.75
CA LYS A 57 7.47 13.27 1.23
C LYS A 57 5.95 13.32 1.31
N GLY A 58 5.30 12.24 1.77
CA GLY A 58 3.85 12.14 1.90
C GLY A 58 3.21 13.20 2.82
N LYS A 59 3.99 13.91 3.64
CA LYS A 59 3.52 15.06 4.42
C LYS A 59 3.17 16.30 3.59
N ASP A 60 3.62 16.39 2.33
CA ASP A 60 3.40 17.54 1.45
C ASP A 60 2.12 17.45 0.61
N VAL A 61 1.23 16.51 0.93
CA VAL A 61 -0.08 16.42 0.30
C VAL A 61 -1.03 17.32 1.06
N GLU A 62 -1.54 18.36 0.40
CA GLU A 62 -2.61 19.22 0.91
C GLU A 62 -3.83 18.33 1.25
N ASN A 63 -4.06 18.13 2.56
CA ASN A 63 -5.05 17.20 3.08
C ASN A 63 -6.47 17.81 3.13
N GLU A 64 -6.66 19.04 2.68
CA GLU A 64 -7.85 19.84 3.03
C GLU A 64 -9.15 19.35 2.35
N ASP A 65 -9.04 18.54 1.27
CA ASP A 65 -10.20 18.08 0.47
C ASP A 65 -10.57 16.59 0.63
N TYR A 66 -9.82 15.81 1.43
CA TYR A 66 -10.02 14.36 1.53
C TYR A 66 -10.39 13.89 2.93
N ASP A 67 -11.43 13.07 3.03
CA ASP A 67 -11.88 12.46 4.29
C ASP A 67 -10.87 11.44 4.82
N HIS A 68 -10.17 10.75 3.90
CA HIS A 68 -9.16 9.75 4.24
C HIS A 68 -7.95 9.82 3.31
N VAL A 69 -6.76 9.69 3.88
CA VAL A 69 -5.50 9.69 3.13
C VAL A 69 -4.67 8.45 3.46
N PHE A 70 -4.22 7.76 2.42
CA PHE A 70 -3.40 6.57 2.51
C PHE A 70 -2.11 6.74 1.71
N PHE A 71 -0.98 6.40 2.31
CA PHE A 71 0.30 6.27 1.63
C PHE A 71 0.51 4.83 1.18
N VAL A 72 1.05 4.62 -0.02
CA VAL A 72 1.42 3.28 -0.49
C VAL A 72 2.85 2.97 -0.09
N LYS A 73 3.03 1.96 0.75
CA LYS A 73 4.36 1.47 1.15
C LYS A 73 4.59 0.05 0.64
N PRO A 74 5.49 -0.19 -0.33
CA PRO A 74 5.82 -1.54 -0.78
C PRO A 74 6.56 -2.38 0.28
N PRO A 75 6.43 -3.71 0.31
CA PRO A 75 5.49 -4.53 -0.45
C PRO A 75 4.06 -4.52 0.13
N PHE A 76 3.78 -3.73 1.17
CA PHE A 76 2.50 -3.72 1.84
C PHE A 76 1.38 -3.19 0.96
N GLY A 77 1.26 -1.89 0.74
CA GLY A 77 0.12 -1.29 0.04
C GLY A 77 -0.38 -0.04 0.77
N PRO A 78 -1.67 0.32 0.64
CA PRO A 78 -2.21 1.54 1.22
C PRO A 78 -2.19 1.44 2.76
N CYS A 79 -1.58 2.42 3.41
CA CYS A 79 -1.51 2.59 4.85
C CYS A 79 -2.04 3.97 5.24
N PRO A 80 -3.04 4.04 6.13
CA PRO A 80 -3.57 5.32 6.57
C PRO A 80 -2.48 6.08 7.35
N VAL A 81 -2.49 7.40 7.24
CA VAL A 81 -1.44 8.27 7.82
C VAL A 81 -1.29 8.06 9.33
N GLU A 82 -2.38 7.74 10.01
CA GLU A 82 -2.48 7.47 11.45
C GLU A 82 -1.73 6.19 11.86
N LEU A 83 -1.49 5.27 10.93
CA LEU A 83 -0.75 4.02 11.16
C LEU A 83 0.67 4.08 10.59
N ALA A 84 1.14 5.24 10.14
CA ALA A 84 2.45 5.41 9.53
C ALA A 84 3.63 5.05 10.45
N GLU A 85 3.44 5.04 11.77
CA GLU A 85 4.48 4.66 12.76
C GLU A 85 4.27 3.25 13.33
N SER A 86 3.18 2.59 12.96
CA SER A 86 2.79 1.29 13.52
C SER A 86 3.42 0.11 12.77
N TYR A 87 3.83 -0.93 13.50
CA TYR A 87 4.28 -2.18 12.91
C TYR A 87 3.15 -2.86 12.08
N PRO A 88 3.43 -3.43 10.89
CA PRO A 88 4.75 -3.56 10.26
C PRO A 88 5.15 -2.39 9.35
N VAL A 89 4.19 -1.54 8.96
CA VAL A 89 4.42 -0.53 7.91
C VAL A 89 5.39 0.55 8.39
N GLY A 90 5.18 1.16 9.55
CA GLY A 90 6.07 2.21 10.04
C GLY A 90 7.47 1.74 10.34
N GLN A 91 7.58 0.56 10.95
CA GLN A 91 8.83 -0.07 11.33
C GLN A 91 9.36 -0.99 10.21
N SER A 92 9.42 -0.48 8.98
CA SER A 92 9.99 -1.21 7.85
C SER A 92 11.06 -0.42 7.12
N GLU A 93 12.13 -1.12 6.77
CA GLU A 93 13.23 -0.67 5.94
C GLU A 93 13.09 -1.28 4.55
N ILE A 94 12.94 -0.41 3.56
CA ILE A 94 12.73 -0.76 2.16
C ILE A 94 13.77 0.01 1.35
N PRO A 95 14.44 -0.63 0.39
CA PRO A 95 15.38 0.05 -0.49
C PRO A 95 14.69 1.18 -1.28
N THR A 96 15.45 2.22 -1.62
CA THR A 96 14.97 3.34 -2.44
C THR A 96 14.47 2.85 -3.81
N GLU A 97 15.21 1.91 -4.40
CA GLU A 97 14.82 1.24 -5.63
C GLU A 97 14.03 -0.03 -5.29
N ILE A 98 12.77 -0.04 -5.70
CA ILE A 98 11.82 -1.08 -5.36
C ILE A 98 11.63 -1.99 -6.58
N ASP A 99 11.78 -3.29 -6.38
CA ASP A 99 11.57 -4.30 -7.42
C ASP A 99 10.08 -4.41 -7.84
N ASN A 100 9.85 -5.11 -8.95
CA ASN A 100 8.50 -5.26 -9.50
C ASN A 100 7.59 -6.11 -8.61
N GLU A 101 8.12 -7.07 -7.85
CA GLU A 101 7.30 -7.92 -6.98
C GLU A 101 6.71 -7.09 -5.82
N ALA A 102 7.52 -6.25 -5.17
CA ALA A 102 7.04 -5.35 -4.12
C ALA A 102 6.02 -4.33 -4.64
N LYS A 103 6.24 -3.76 -5.84
CA LYS A 103 5.25 -2.90 -6.49
C LYS A 103 3.95 -3.65 -6.78
N THR A 104 4.06 -4.86 -7.32
CA THR A 104 2.92 -5.72 -7.66
C THR A 104 2.07 -6.00 -6.41
N VAL A 105 2.67 -6.47 -5.32
CA VAL A 105 1.93 -6.78 -4.08
C VAL A 105 1.31 -5.53 -3.48
N ALA A 106 2.00 -4.39 -3.51
CA ALA A 106 1.45 -3.12 -3.03
C ALA A 106 0.23 -2.67 -3.83
N LEU A 107 0.30 -2.70 -5.17
CA LEU A 107 -0.80 -2.30 -6.06
C LEU A 107 -1.97 -3.29 -6.01
N GLN A 108 -1.71 -4.59 -5.86
CA GLN A 108 -2.76 -5.59 -5.60
C GLN A 108 -3.54 -5.25 -4.32
N ASN A 109 -2.82 -4.79 -3.28
CA ASN A 109 -3.44 -4.36 -2.03
C ASN A 109 -4.17 -3.02 -2.16
N VAL A 110 -3.72 -2.10 -3.03
CA VAL A 110 -4.50 -0.91 -3.42
C VAL A 110 -5.81 -1.34 -4.09
N LEU A 111 -5.76 -2.16 -5.15
CA LEU A 111 -6.94 -2.67 -5.84
C LEU A 111 -7.92 -3.38 -4.91
N LYS A 112 -7.40 -4.14 -3.94
CA LYS A 112 -8.21 -4.79 -2.92
C LYS A 112 -8.99 -3.76 -2.09
N LEU A 113 -8.32 -2.72 -1.59
CA LEU A 113 -8.96 -1.66 -0.79
C LEU A 113 -10.04 -0.92 -1.60
N LEU A 114 -9.75 -0.61 -2.87
CA LEU A 114 -10.70 0.02 -3.80
C LEU A 114 -11.95 -0.85 -3.98
N LYS A 115 -11.77 -2.14 -4.31
CA LYS A 115 -12.87 -3.07 -4.56
C LYS A 115 -13.74 -3.31 -3.32
N LEU A 116 -13.15 -3.30 -2.12
CA LEU A 116 -13.89 -3.46 -0.86
C LEU A 116 -14.83 -2.27 -0.56
N ASN A 117 -14.52 -1.08 -1.07
CA ASN A 117 -15.19 0.18 -0.71
C ASN A 117 -15.77 0.94 -1.90
N ASN A 118 -15.79 0.35 -3.10
CA ASN A 118 -16.18 0.97 -4.37
C ASN A 118 -17.59 1.59 -4.41
N ARG A 119 -18.49 1.17 -3.52
CA ARG A 119 -19.88 1.70 -3.45
C ARG A 119 -20.02 2.92 -2.55
N ARG A 120 -19.06 3.18 -1.66
CA ARG A 120 -19.19 4.17 -0.57
C ARG A 120 -18.15 5.27 -0.63
N ALA A 121 -16.99 4.98 -1.21
CA ALA A 121 -15.87 5.90 -1.32
C ALA A 121 -15.57 6.22 -2.79
N LYS A 122 -15.21 7.46 -3.05
CA LYS A 122 -14.62 7.91 -4.32
C LYS A 122 -13.11 7.98 -4.11
N PHE A 123 -12.37 7.32 -4.99
CA PHE A 123 -10.93 7.19 -4.84
C PHE A 123 -10.19 8.03 -5.86
N VAL A 124 -9.14 8.70 -5.39
CA VAL A 124 -8.09 9.29 -6.21
C VAL A 124 -6.79 8.54 -5.94
N PHE A 125 -6.12 8.06 -6.97
CA PHE A 125 -4.83 7.39 -6.88
C PHE A 125 -3.74 8.29 -7.48
N LEU A 126 -2.83 8.78 -6.64
CA LEU A 126 -1.73 9.68 -7.03
C LEU A 126 -0.40 8.93 -7.01
N TYR A 127 0.34 8.84 -8.11
CA TYR A 127 1.62 8.12 -8.16
C TYR A 127 2.75 8.92 -8.82
N GLU A 128 4.00 8.55 -8.51
CA GLU A 128 5.23 9.10 -9.11
C GLU A 128 5.72 8.26 -10.30
N SER A 129 6.61 8.81 -11.12
CA SER A 129 7.13 8.17 -12.35
C SER A 129 7.74 6.78 -12.13
N ASN A 130 8.24 6.45 -10.93
CA ASN A 130 8.79 5.13 -10.63
C ASN A 130 7.74 4.00 -10.63
N TRP A 131 6.44 4.31 -10.63
CA TRP A 131 5.36 3.32 -10.77
C TRP A 131 4.84 3.20 -12.22
N GLU A 132 5.21 4.13 -13.10
CA GLU A 132 4.70 4.22 -14.45
C GLU A 132 4.92 2.93 -15.28
N GLY A 133 3.94 2.61 -16.13
CA GLY A 133 3.98 1.42 -16.99
C GLY A 133 3.66 0.10 -16.29
N HIS A 134 3.38 0.11 -14.97
CA HIS A 134 2.97 -1.10 -14.28
C HIS A 134 1.52 -1.49 -14.65
N PRO A 135 1.23 -2.73 -15.08
CA PRO A 135 -0.07 -3.12 -15.63
C PRO A 135 -1.25 -2.97 -14.64
N LEU A 136 -0.96 -3.04 -13.33
CA LEU A 136 -1.97 -2.81 -12.30
C LEU A 136 -2.42 -1.35 -12.17
N ILE A 137 -1.70 -0.38 -12.74
CA ILE A 137 -2.17 1.02 -12.80
C ILE A 137 -3.39 1.11 -13.71
N ASP A 138 -3.34 0.47 -14.87
CA ASP A 138 -4.47 0.42 -15.82
C ASP A 138 -5.69 -0.28 -15.20
N GLU A 139 -5.46 -1.23 -14.28
CA GLU A 139 -6.54 -1.83 -13.49
C GLU A 139 -7.09 -0.89 -12.43
N ILE A 140 -6.25 -0.08 -11.78
CA ILE A 140 -6.65 0.90 -10.76
C ILE A 140 -7.50 2.00 -11.39
N GLU A 141 -7.17 2.43 -12.61
CA GLU A 141 -7.92 3.46 -13.36
C GLU A 141 -9.39 3.09 -13.59
N LYS A 142 -9.72 1.79 -13.62
CA LYS A 142 -11.11 1.31 -13.72
C LYS A 142 -11.93 1.54 -12.45
N HIS A 143 -11.27 1.84 -11.33
CA HIS A 143 -11.87 1.91 -10.00
C HIS A 143 -11.62 3.24 -9.26
N ALA A 144 -10.67 4.05 -9.72
CA ALA A 144 -10.27 5.31 -9.11
C ALA A 144 -9.85 6.31 -10.18
N GLU A 145 -9.99 7.60 -9.89
CA GLU A 145 -9.36 8.64 -10.69
C GLU A 145 -7.84 8.58 -10.51
N VAL A 146 -7.09 8.42 -11.58
CA VAL A 146 -5.63 8.27 -11.53
C VAL A 146 -4.95 9.58 -11.90
N ARG A 147 -4.02 10.04 -11.06
CA ARG A 147 -3.23 11.26 -11.26
C ARG A 147 -1.75 10.95 -11.18
N LYS A 148 -0.97 11.53 -12.09
CA LYS A 148 0.49 11.45 -12.07
C LYS A 148 1.05 12.71 -11.41
N LYS A 149 1.89 12.55 -10.39
CA LYS A 149 2.66 13.66 -9.83
C LYS A 149 3.91 13.86 -10.68
N TRP A 150 4.02 15.04 -11.31
CA TRP A 150 5.25 15.45 -11.96
C TRP A 150 6.23 15.89 -10.87
N LEU A 151 7.43 15.30 -10.84
CA LEU A 151 8.53 15.81 -10.02
C LEU A 151 8.99 17.12 -10.69
N CYS A 152 8.71 18.25 -10.04
CA CYS A 152 9.37 19.52 -10.34
C CYS A 152 10.84 19.48 -9.88
#